data_AF-A0A9Q8ZJR1-F1
#
_entry.id   AF-A0A9Q8ZJR1-F1
#
_cell.length_a   1.000
_cell.length_b   1.000
_cell.length_c   1.000
_cell.angle_alpha   90.00
_cell.angle_beta   90.00
_cell.angle_gamma   90.00
#
_symmetry.space_group_name_H-M   'P 1'
#
loop_
_entity.id
_entity.type
_entity.pdbx_description
1 polymer ?
#
loop_
_entity_poly.entity_id
_entity_poly.type
_entity_poly.pdbx_seq_one_letter_code
_entity_poly.pdbx_strand_id
1 'polypeptide(L)'
;MAFPKAYGRYASPMLLLSILVFALSYYWPYMVEVVAKYYEPHYSIRILSYDPLLIHLEGFISKPERIYLMNLGRSKVVELDFSEAVSDYRTSDTAWLPLQDPIVQRIFARASRLQGYSPIANQEPLQLTRYKAGQQYKPHWDHFQDQFIPANESQRITTIFAILDATCDECGTRFPYLNVDWSKEDPRWCQFVDCGQKAMTIRPVPGNAVFWKNLNASNLGEYRTLHAGLPPLNGTKVGLNIWTREQAVIP
;
A
#
# COMPACT_ATOMS: atom_id res chain seq x y z
N MET A 1 55.58 30.18 46.29
CA MET A 1 54.34 29.37 46.21
C MET A 1 54.18 28.88 44.79
N ALA A 2 54.32 27.58 44.55
CA ALA A 2 54.07 26.96 43.25
C ALA A 2 52.61 26.51 43.21
N PHE A 3 51.84 27.00 42.23
CA PHE A 3 50.47 26.53 41.98
C PHE A 3 50.50 25.11 41.38
N PRO A 4 49.69 24.15 41.87
CA PRO A 4 49.61 22.84 41.26
C PRO A 4 48.90 22.93 39.90
N LYS A 5 49.58 22.46 38.83
CA LYS A 5 48.95 22.26 37.52
C LYS A 5 47.92 21.14 37.64
N ALA A 6 46.63 21.48 37.54
CA ALA A 6 45.56 20.51 37.35
C ALA A 6 45.69 19.92 35.94
N TYR A 7 46.25 18.70 35.84
CA TYR A 7 46.15 17.91 34.63
C TYR A 7 44.72 17.36 34.53
N GLY A 8 43.86 18.04 33.76
CA GLY A 8 42.59 17.50 33.34
C GLY A 8 42.82 16.22 32.55
N ARG A 9 42.46 15.07 33.13
CA ARG A 9 42.50 13.77 32.43
C ARG A 9 41.36 13.74 31.41
N TYR A 10 41.61 14.20 30.19
CA TYR A 10 40.72 13.91 29.08
C TYR A 10 40.74 12.40 28.81
N ALA A 11 39.56 11.81 28.65
CA ALA A 11 39.45 10.42 28.20
C ALA A 11 40.26 10.25 26.89
N SER A 12 41.04 9.17 26.79
CA SER A 12 41.79 8.91 25.56
C SER A 12 40.80 8.77 24.38
N PRO A 13 41.19 9.13 23.14
CA PRO A 13 40.34 8.96 21.97
C PRO A 13 39.81 7.54 21.81
N MET A 14 40.59 6.52 22.22
CA MET A 14 40.15 5.12 22.26
C MET A 14 39.03 4.89 23.28
N LEU A 15 39.11 5.45 24.48
CA LEU A 15 38.06 5.31 25.49
C LEU A 15 36.75 5.95 25.03
N LEU A 16 36.83 7.14 24.40
CA LEU A 16 35.66 7.80 23.82
C LEU A 16 35.02 6.98 22.69
N LEU A 17 35.83 6.38 21.82
CA LEU A 17 35.34 5.50 20.76
C LEU A 17 34.69 4.23 21.33
N SER A 18 35.28 3.61 22.37
CA SER A 18 34.69 2.44 23.03
C SER A 18 33.35 2.77 23.69
N ILE A 19 33.23 3.92 24.35
CA ILE A 19 31.97 4.40 24.94
C ILE A 19 30.92 4.64 23.84
N LEU A 20 31.30 5.24 22.72
CA LEU A 20 30.40 5.47 21.59
C LEU A 20 29.90 4.15 20.99
N VAL A 21 30.79 3.19 20.75
CA VAL A 21 30.42 1.87 20.20
C VAL A 21 29.51 1.12 21.17
N PHE A 22 29.78 1.18 22.48
CA PHE A 22 28.93 0.56 23.49
C PHE A 22 27.56 1.24 23.59
N ALA A 23 27.51 2.57 23.56
CA ALA A 23 26.26 3.31 23.56
C ALA A 23 25.45 3.01 22.29
N LEU A 24 26.10 3.00 21.12
CA LEU A 24 25.45 2.61 19.88
C LEU A 24 24.93 1.18 19.96
N SER A 25 25.74 0.18 20.33
CA SER A 25 25.25 -1.20 20.40
C SER A 25 24.15 -1.43 21.43
N TYR A 26 24.19 -0.73 22.57
CA TYR A 26 23.19 -0.83 23.63
C TYR A 26 21.87 -0.15 23.28
N TYR A 27 21.93 1.07 22.71
CA TYR A 27 20.73 1.84 22.36
C TYR A 27 20.23 1.58 20.94
N TRP A 28 21.02 0.98 20.05
CA TRP A 28 20.64 0.72 18.65
C TRP A 28 19.38 -0.14 18.53
N PRO A 29 19.20 -1.24 19.29
CA PRO A 29 17.95 -2.01 19.23
C PRO A 29 16.73 -1.17 19.61
N TYR A 30 16.85 -0.34 20.65
CA TYR A 30 15.79 0.56 21.10
C TYR A 30 15.53 1.67 20.08
N MET A 31 16.57 2.29 19.52
CA MET A 31 16.45 3.30 18.47
C MET A 31 15.83 2.72 17.21
N VAL A 32 16.18 1.49 16.83
CA VAL A 32 15.56 0.78 15.71
C VAL A 32 14.09 0.50 16.00
N GLU A 33 13.73 0.08 17.21
CA GLU A 33 12.34 -0.14 17.59
C GLU A 33 11.53 1.16 17.61
N VAL A 34 12.08 2.24 18.16
CA VAL A 34 11.45 3.57 18.19
C VAL A 34 11.32 4.13 16.78
N VAL A 35 12.39 4.15 15.99
CA VAL A 35 12.34 4.60 14.59
C VAL A 35 11.39 3.70 13.81
N ALA A 36 11.41 2.38 13.98
CA ALA A 36 10.43 1.52 13.33
C ALA A 36 9.00 1.83 13.80
N LYS A 37 8.76 2.12 15.07
CA LYS A 37 7.41 2.41 15.58
C LYS A 37 6.86 3.74 15.09
N TYR A 38 7.71 4.76 14.92
CA TYR A 38 7.30 6.12 14.59
C TYR A 38 7.66 6.58 13.17
N TYR A 39 8.40 5.79 12.40
CA TYR A 39 8.70 6.11 11.01
C TYR A 39 7.44 5.98 10.18
N GLU A 40 6.96 7.12 9.69
CA GLU A 40 5.97 7.20 8.63
C GLU A 40 6.60 7.81 7.39
N PRO A 41 6.47 7.17 6.22
CA PRO A 41 6.88 7.81 5.00
C PRO A 41 6.04 9.05 4.77
N HIS A 42 6.71 10.14 4.41
CA HIS A 42 6.05 11.27 3.79
C HIS A 42 5.54 10.85 2.42
N TYR A 43 4.23 10.98 2.20
CA TYR A 43 3.57 10.76 0.92
C TYR A 43 2.75 11.98 0.55
N SER A 44 2.57 12.19 -0.75
CA SER A 44 1.77 13.32 -1.27
C SER A 44 0.39 12.84 -1.70
N ILE A 45 -0.61 13.70 -1.54
CA ILE A 45 -2.01 13.42 -1.83
C ILE A 45 -2.47 14.32 -2.98
N ARG A 46 -3.13 13.74 -3.99
CA ARG A 46 -3.76 14.49 -5.08
C ARG A 46 -5.13 13.90 -5.38
N ILE A 47 -6.15 14.74 -5.43
CA ILE A 47 -7.51 14.29 -5.80
C ILE A 47 -7.53 14.06 -7.31
N LEU A 48 -7.83 12.83 -7.74
CA LEU A 48 -7.98 12.43 -9.13
C LEU A 48 -9.42 12.64 -9.64
N SER A 49 -10.39 12.42 -8.77
CA SER A 49 -11.81 12.60 -9.05
C SER A 49 -12.53 12.95 -7.75
N TYR A 50 -13.44 13.91 -7.82
CA TYR A 50 -14.28 14.28 -6.69
C TYR A 50 -15.52 13.38 -6.57
N ASP A 51 -16.05 12.90 -7.71
CA ASP A 51 -17.21 12.01 -7.74
C ASP A 51 -17.09 10.99 -8.90
N PRO A 52 -16.94 9.69 -8.59
CA PRO A 52 -16.68 9.15 -7.27
C PRO A 52 -15.31 9.59 -6.77
N LEU A 53 -15.10 9.59 -5.45
CA LEU A 53 -13.85 10.05 -4.86
C LEU A 53 -12.71 9.08 -5.19
N LEU A 54 -11.74 9.54 -5.99
CA LEU A 54 -10.47 8.86 -6.25
C LEU A 54 -9.32 9.79 -5.84
N ILE A 55 -8.34 9.24 -5.14
CA ILE A 55 -7.17 9.98 -4.66
C ILE A 55 -5.90 9.23 -5.05
N HIS A 56 -4.98 9.93 -5.70
CA HIS A 56 -3.62 9.46 -5.93
C HIS A 56 -2.76 9.70 -4.68
N LEU A 57 -2.02 8.68 -4.28
CA LEU A 57 -1.13 8.70 -3.13
C LEU A 57 0.29 8.40 -3.60
N GLU A 58 1.11 9.44 -3.73
CA GLU A 58 2.48 9.32 -4.22
C GLU A 58 3.44 8.97 -3.07
N GLY A 59 4.11 7.82 -3.15
CA GLY A 59 5.01 7.35 -2.10
C GLY A 59 4.33 6.79 -0.83
N PHE A 60 3.06 6.37 -0.94
CA PHE A 60 2.27 5.82 0.18
C PHE A 60 2.94 4.64 0.89
N ILE A 61 3.62 3.76 0.14
CA ILE A 61 4.43 2.67 0.69
C ILE A 61 5.91 2.93 0.40
N SER A 62 6.71 3.07 1.45
CA SER A 62 8.13 3.38 1.32
C SER A 62 8.92 2.23 0.68
N LYS A 63 10.06 2.54 0.04
CA LYS A 63 10.93 1.51 -0.55
C LYS A 63 11.34 0.40 0.44
N PRO A 64 11.74 0.69 1.70
CA PRO A 64 12.02 -0.35 2.67
C PRO A 64 10.81 -1.24 2.99
N GLU A 65 9.62 -0.64 3.15
CA GLU A 65 8.38 -1.39 3.37
C GLU A 65 8.06 -2.29 2.17
N ARG A 66 8.17 -1.79 0.94
CA ARG A 66 7.92 -2.61 -0.26
C ARG A 66 8.80 -3.87 -0.29
N ILE A 67 10.11 -3.69 -0.09
CA ILE A 67 11.06 -4.81 -0.06
C ILE A 67 10.70 -5.79 1.05
N TYR A 68 10.38 -5.28 2.23
CA TYR A 68 10.00 -6.09 3.38
C TYR A 68 8.74 -6.92 3.10
N LEU A 69 7.65 -6.29 2.65
CA LEU A 69 6.37 -6.97 2.39
C LEU A 69 6.51 -8.02 1.29
N MET A 70 7.29 -7.75 0.25
CA MET A 70 7.56 -8.73 -0.80
C MET A 70 8.33 -9.95 -0.28
N ASN A 71 9.32 -9.74 0.60
CA ASN A 71 10.05 -10.83 1.23
C ASN A 71 9.18 -11.59 2.22
N LEU A 72 8.35 -10.89 3.00
CA LEU A 72 7.40 -11.48 3.94
C LEU A 72 6.42 -12.40 3.19
N GLY A 73 5.81 -11.89 2.12
CA GLY A 73 4.93 -12.66 1.23
C GLY A 73 5.62 -13.86 0.60
N ARG A 74 6.90 -13.75 0.19
CA ARG A 74 7.71 -14.87 -0.33
C ARG A 74 8.09 -15.90 0.72
N SER A 75 8.42 -15.48 1.94
CA SER A 75 8.82 -16.40 3.02
C SER A 75 7.66 -17.27 3.49
N LYS A 76 6.43 -16.74 3.38
CA LYS A 76 5.20 -17.46 3.70
C LYS A 76 4.74 -18.43 2.62
N VAL A 77 5.44 -18.51 1.49
CA VAL A 77 5.17 -19.43 0.36
C VAL A 77 5.41 -20.89 0.72
N VAL A 78 6.19 -21.16 1.78
CA VAL A 78 6.42 -22.52 2.28
C VAL A 78 5.24 -23.03 3.13
N GLU A 79 4.40 -22.14 3.68
CA GLU A 79 3.19 -22.49 4.44
C GLU A 79 1.89 -22.24 3.67
N LEU A 80 1.89 -21.27 2.76
CA LEU A 80 0.79 -20.95 1.87
C LEU A 80 1.29 -21.24 0.46
N ASP A 81 0.77 -22.30 -0.14
CA ASP A 81 0.83 -22.42 -1.58
C ASP A 81 0.36 -21.07 -2.16
N PHE A 82 1.09 -20.49 -3.11
CA PHE A 82 0.50 -19.48 -3.99
C PHE A 82 -0.53 -20.22 -4.84
N SER A 83 -1.56 -20.79 -4.19
CA SER A 83 -2.49 -21.69 -4.83
C SER A 83 -3.18 -20.87 -5.89
N GLU A 84 -3.00 -21.36 -7.10
CA GLU A 84 -3.65 -20.99 -8.33
C GLU A 84 -5.08 -20.52 -8.04
N ALA A 85 -5.30 -19.21 -8.09
CA ALA A 85 -6.56 -18.74 -8.64
C ALA A 85 -6.50 -19.06 -10.14
N VAL A 86 -6.63 -20.33 -10.53
CA VAL A 86 -7.07 -20.70 -11.88
C VAL A 86 -8.59 -20.54 -11.85
N SER A 87 -9.01 -19.29 -11.66
CA SER A 87 -10.31 -18.82 -12.11
C SER A 87 -10.01 -18.01 -13.36
N ASP A 88 -10.76 -18.23 -14.44
CA ASP A 88 -10.67 -17.40 -15.65
C ASP A 88 -10.88 -15.90 -15.37
N TYR A 89 -11.36 -15.55 -14.17
CA TYR A 89 -11.63 -14.19 -13.72
C TYR A 89 -10.42 -13.46 -13.12
N ARG A 90 -9.57 -14.17 -12.37
CA ARG A 90 -8.36 -13.64 -11.75
C ARG A 90 -7.28 -14.69 -11.80
N THR A 91 -6.22 -14.42 -12.57
CA THR A 91 -5.15 -15.39 -12.84
C THR A 91 -3.83 -15.06 -12.14
N SER A 92 -3.84 -14.17 -11.13
CA SER A 92 -2.66 -13.72 -10.37
C SER A 92 -2.29 -14.67 -9.23
N ASP A 93 -1.00 -14.70 -8.86
CA ASP A 93 -0.57 -15.31 -7.58
C ASP A 93 -1.01 -14.41 -6.41
N THR A 94 -1.46 -14.99 -5.28
CA THR A 94 -1.97 -14.21 -4.13
C THR A 94 -1.37 -14.67 -2.79
N ALA A 95 -1.11 -13.75 -1.87
CA ALA A 95 -0.70 -14.07 -0.50
C ALA A 95 -1.34 -13.09 0.49
N TRP A 96 -1.62 -13.56 1.71
CA TRP A 96 -2.14 -12.73 2.79
C TRP A 96 -1.05 -12.49 3.83
N LEU A 97 -0.90 -11.25 4.27
CA LEU A 97 0.12 -10.88 5.23
C LEU A 97 -0.37 -11.02 6.68
N PRO A 98 0.50 -11.44 7.61
CA PRO A 98 0.14 -11.65 9.01
C PRO A 98 -0.23 -10.33 9.71
N LEU A 99 -1.38 -10.33 10.39
CA LEU A 99 -1.95 -9.15 11.06
C LEU A 99 -1.07 -8.60 12.20
N GLN A 100 -0.27 -9.46 12.83
CA GLN A 100 0.59 -9.11 13.95
C GLN A 100 1.96 -8.55 13.51
N ASP A 101 2.24 -8.52 12.20
CA ASP A 101 3.49 -7.98 11.70
C ASP A 101 3.59 -6.46 11.94
N PRO A 102 4.68 -5.94 12.52
CA PRO A 102 4.79 -4.52 12.84
C PRO A 102 4.68 -3.60 11.63
N ILE A 103 5.15 -4.03 10.46
CA ILE A 103 5.09 -3.23 9.23
C ILE A 103 3.66 -3.21 8.69
N VAL A 104 2.97 -4.34 8.73
CA VAL A 104 1.54 -4.46 8.40
C VAL A 104 0.69 -3.55 9.29
N GLN A 105 0.92 -3.56 10.61
CA GLN A 105 0.20 -2.71 11.55
C GLN A 105 0.40 -1.21 11.30
N ARG A 106 1.61 -0.80 10.91
CA ARG A 106 1.86 0.60 10.52
C ARG A 106 1.11 1.00 9.27
N ILE A 107 1.00 0.10 8.29
CA ILE A 107 0.22 0.34 7.07
C ILE A 107 -1.27 0.45 7.40
N PHE A 108 -1.80 -0.41 8.27
CA PHE A 108 -3.17 -0.30 8.76
C PHE A 108 -3.44 1.04 9.47
N ALA A 109 -2.52 1.47 10.34
CA ALA A 109 -2.63 2.77 11.01
C ALA A 109 -2.58 3.93 10.00
N ARG A 110 -1.71 3.86 8.99
CA ARG A 110 -1.61 4.86 7.92
C ARG A 110 -2.88 4.95 7.09
N ALA A 111 -3.42 3.80 6.67
CA ALA A 111 -4.69 3.71 5.94
C ALA A 111 -5.83 4.29 6.78
N SER A 112 -5.95 3.86 8.06
CA SER A 112 -6.94 4.36 9.01
C SER A 112 -6.94 5.89 9.08
N ARG A 113 -5.76 6.53 9.23
CA ARG A 113 -5.66 8.00 9.28
C ARG A 113 -6.08 8.68 7.98
N LEU A 114 -5.67 8.15 6.83
CA LEU A 114 -6.10 8.66 5.52
C LEU A 114 -7.63 8.62 5.39
N GLN A 115 -8.25 7.56 5.90
CA GLN A 115 -9.69 7.30 5.84
C GLN A 115 -10.49 7.98 6.95
N GLY A 116 -9.92 8.96 7.64
CA GLY A 116 -10.60 9.68 8.72
C GLY A 116 -10.72 8.88 10.02
N TYR A 117 -9.67 8.14 10.37
CA TYR A 117 -9.57 7.30 11.56
C TYR A 117 -10.56 6.13 11.60
N SER A 118 -10.81 5.51 10.44
CA SER A 118 -11.62 4.28 10.38
C SER A 118 -11.01 3.19 11.27
N PRO A 119 -11.81 2.40 12.02
CA PRO A 119 -11.27 1.40 12.94
C PRO A 119 -10.37 0.40 12.23
N ILE A 120 -9.21 0.07 12.83
CA ILE A 120 -8.31 -0.95 12.27
C ILE A 120 -9.01 -2.32 12.20
N ALA A 121 -9.91 -2.61 13.14
CA ALA A 121 -10.70 -3.84 13.13
C ALA A 121 -11.57 -4.01 11.87
N ASN A 122 -11.86 -2.93 11.14
CA ASN A 122 -12.62 -2.99 9.88
C ASN A 122 -11.73 -3.29 8.66
N GLN A 123 -10.41 -3.34 8.83
CA GLN A 123 -9.49 -3.59 7.72
C GLN A 123 -9.28 -5.09 7.55
N GLU A 124 -9.43 -5.57 6.32
CA GLU A 124 -9.10 -6.96 5.98
C GLU A 124 -7.59 -7.21 6.06
N PRO A 125 -7.14 -8.47 6.25
CA PRO A 125 -5.74 -8.81 6.09
C PRO A 125 -5.19 -8.27 4.76
N LEU A 126 -3.97 -7.72 4.79
CA LEU A 126 -3.39 -7.15 3.58
C LEU A 126 -3.15 -8.24 2.54
N GLN A 127 -3.67 -8.05 1.32
CA GLN A 127 -3.52 -9.02 0.24
C GLN A 127 -2.45 -8.57 -0.75
N LEU A 128 -1.40 -9.37 -0.87
CA LEU A 128 -0.42 -9.28 -1.95
C LEU A 128 -0.93 -9.98 -3.20
N THR A 129 -0.71 -9.35 -4.35
CA THR A 129 -1.10 -9.88 -5.65
C THR A 129 0.06 -9.75 -6.62
N ARG A 130 0.41 -10.81 -7.35
CA ARG A 130 1.47 -10.79 -8.37
C ARG A 130 0.91 -11.21 -9.72
N TYR A 131 1.06 -10.33 -10.70
CA TYR A 131 0.72 -10.55 -12.10
C TYR A 131 2.01 -10.74 -12.91
N LYS A 132 2.12 -11.86 -13.58
CA LYS A 132 3.10 -12.15 -14.64
C LYS A 132 2.51 -11.77 -16.00
N ALA A 133 3.33 -11.85 -17.04
CA ALA A 133 2.88 -11.61 -18.41
C ALA A 133 1.61 -12.43 -18.74
N GLY A 134 0.59 -11.77 -19.29
CA GLY A 134 -0.70 -12.37 -19.64
C GLY A 134 -1.68 -12.59 -18.50
N GLN A 135 -1.26 -12.50 -17.22
CA GLN A 135 -2.17 -12.60 -16.08
C GLN A 135 -2.91 -11.28 -15.86
N GLN A 136 -4.19 -11.35 -15.48
CA GLN A 136 -5.03 -10.17 -15.27
C GLN A 136 -6.00 -10.36 -14.11
N TYR A 137 -6.64 -9.26 -13.72
CA TYR A 137 -7.89 -9.30 -12.98
C TYR A 137 -8.96 -8.63 -13.84
N LYS A 138 -9.94 -9.41 -14.29
CA LYS A 138 -11.07 -8.90 -15.08
C LYS A 138 -11.81 -7.77 -14.35
N PRO A 139 -12.53 -6.90 -15.09
CA PRO A 139 -13.33 -5.84 -14.50
C PRO A 139 -14.26 -6.37 -13.38
N HIS A 140 -14.13 -5.81 -12.19
CA HIS A 140 -14.87 -6.19 -10.99
C HIS A 140 -15.14 -4.98 -10.09
N TRP A 141 -16.03 -5.17 -9.12
CA TRP A 141 -16.23 -4.26 -8.00
C TRP A 141 -15.67 -4.90 -6.73
N ASP A 142 -15.18 -4.06 -5.83
CA ASP A 142 -14.77 -4.52 -4.49
C ASP A 142 -15.95 -4.59 -3.52
N HIS A 143 -17.04 -3.87 -3.81
CA HIS A 143 -18.29 -3.96 -3.05
C HIS A 143 -19.22 -5.02 -3.65
N PHE A 144 -20.19 -5.47 -2.86
CA PHE A 144 -21.31 -6.25 -3.36
C PHE A 144 -22.24 -5.33 -4.16
N GLN A 145 -22.55 -5.70 -5.41
CA GLN A 145 -23.46 -4.96 -6.29
C GLN A 145 -24.92 -5.11 -5.86
N ASP A 146 -25.28 -6.29 -5.36
CA ASP A 146 -26.65 -6.62 -4.98
C ASP A 146 -26.89 -6.24 -3.52
N GLN A 147 -28.13 -5.91 -3.16
CA GLN A 147 -28.53 -5.71 -1.75
C GLN A 147 -28.36 -6.99 -0.90
N PHE A 148 -28.05 -8.12 -1.53
CA PHE A 148 -27.74 -9.35 -0.83
C PHE A 148 -26.26 -9.37 -0.41
N ILE A 149 -26.00 -8.76 0.74
CA ILE A 149 -24.74 -8.96 1.47
C ILE A 149 -24.87 -10.30 2.21
N PRO A 150 -23.90 -11.23 2.10
CA PRO A 150 -23.92 -12.48 2.84
C PRO A 150 -24.09 -12.26 4.35
N ALA A 151 -24.78 -13.17 5.05
CA ALA A 151 -25.26 -12.98 6.43
C ALA A 151 -24.18 -12.72 7.51
N ASN A 152 -22.89 -12.81 7.16
CA ASN A 152 -21.75 -12.53 8.05
C ASN A 152 -20.70 -11.62 7.38
N GLU A 153 -21.10 -10.89 6.34
CA GLU A 153 -20.25 -9.95 5.63
C GLU A 153 -20.81 -8.53 5.73
N SER A 154 -19.98 -7.55 5.41
CA SER A 154 -20.40 -6.16 5.26
C SER A 154 -19.79 -5.56 4.00
N GLN A 155 -20.25 -4.39 3.57
CA GLN A 155 -19.68 -3.76 2.38
C GLN A 155 -18.23 -3.36 2.62
N ARG A 156 -17.37 -3.57 1.62
CA ARG A 156 -16.11 -2.82 1.52
C ARG A 156 -16.45 -1.37 1.18
N ILE A 157 -16.21 -0.44 2.10
CA ILE A 157 -16.57 0.97 1.93
C ILE A 157 -15.54 1.74 1.12
N THR A 158 -14.29 1.30 1.16
CA THR A 158 -13.16 1.94 0.48
C THR A 158 -12.09 0.91 0.15
N THR A 159 -11.28 1.22 -0.86
CA THR A 159 -10.08 0.44 -1.20
C THR A 159 -8.89 1.38 -1.34
N ILE A 160 -7.72 0.92 -0.87
CA ILE A 160 -6.41 1.44 -1.30
C ILE A 160 -5.71 0.31 -2.05
N PHE A 161 -5.28 0.58 -3.28
CA PHE A 161 -4.44 -0.33 -4.04
C PHE A 161 -3.06 0.28 -4.24
N ALA A 162 -2.05 -0.30 -3.60
CA ALA A 162 -0.67 0.15 -3.68
C ALA A 162 0.16 -0.72 -4.61
N ILE A 163 1.14 -0.12 -5.29
CA ILE A 163 2.09 -0.84 -6.14
C ILE A 163 3.36 -1.08 -5.35
N LEU A 164 3.69 -2.35 -5.11
CA LEU A 164 4.92 -2.73 -4.43
C LEU A 164 6.09 -2.90 -5.39
N ASP A 165 5.82 -3.37 -6.59
CA ASP A 165 6.82 -3.48 -7.64
C ASP A 165 6.15 -3.53 -9.01
N ALA A 166 6.84 -3.01 -10.03
CA ALA A 166 6.34 -3.02 -11.39
C ALA A 166 7.50 -2.88 -12.38
N THR A 167 7.52 -3.77 -13.36
CA THR A 167 8.47 -3.76 -14.49
C THR A 167 7.73 -3.74 -15.83
N CYS A 168 6.45 -3.38 -15.81
CA CYS A 168 5.56 -3.31 -16.96
C CYS A 168 5.02 -1.90 -17.15
N ASP A 169 4.94 -1.47 -18.41
CA ASP A 169 4.57 -0.08 -18.74
C ASP A 169 3.06 0.13 -18.89
N GLU A 170 2.32 -0.88 -19.37
CA GLU A 170 0.88 -0.80 -19.70
C GLU A 170 -0.02 -1.68 -18.81
N CYS A 171 0.47 -2.07 -17.63
CA CYS A 171 -0.26 -2.93 -16.68
C CYS A 171 -1.00 -2.13 -15.59
N GLY A 172 -1.50 -0.94 -15.94
CA GLY A 172 -2.16 -0.02 -15.00
C GLY A 172 -3.43 -0.58 -14.35
N THR A 173 -4.00 0.17 -13.41
CA THR A 173 -5.33 -0.12 -12.85
C THR A 173 -6.34 0.78 -13.54
N ARG A 174 -7.28 0.17 -14.28
CA ARG A 174 -8.22 0.89 -15.17
C ARG A 174 -9.62 0.92 -14.56
N PHE A 175 -10.25 2.09 -14.59
CA PHE A 175 -11.65 2.34 -14.24
C PHE A 175 -12.43 2.68 -15.52
N PRO A 176 -13.00 1.69 -16.24
CA PRO A 176 -13.60 1.89 -17.56
C PRO A 176 -14.79 2.87 -17.60
N TYR A 177 -15.47 3.09 -16.47
CA TYR A 177 -16.62 4.00 -16.39
C TYR A 177 -16.26 5.41 -15.91
N LEU A 178 -14.98 5.69 -15.67
CA LEU A 178 -14.48 7.02 -15.35
C LEU A 178 -13.72 7.56 -16.56
N ASN A 179 -14.38 8.43 -17.33
CA ASN A 179 -13.75 9.08 -18.47
C ASN A 179 -13.22 10.46 -18.09
N VAL A 180 -12.00 10.77 -18.53
CA VAL A 180 -11.36 12.07 -18.36
C VAL A 180 -10.99 12.62 -19.73
N ASP A 181 -11.25 13.91 -19.92
CA ASP A 181 -10.78 14.66 -21.09
C ASP A 181 -9.41 15.28 -20.77
N TRP A 182 -8.34 14.50 -20.95
CA TRP A 182 -6.98 14.92 -20.60
C TRP A 182 -6.50 16.18 -21.34
N SER A 183 -7.18 16.59 -22.42
CA SER A 183 -6.88 17.87 -23.09
C SER A 183 -7.24 19.10 -22.25
N LYS A 184 -8.07 18.93 -21.23
CA LYS A 184 -8.51 19.98 -20.30
C LYS A 184 -7.80 19.92 -18.95
N GLU A 185 -7.02 18.88 -18.72
CA GLU A 185 -6.32 18.64 -17.46
C GLU A 185 -4.85 19.09 -17.55
N ASP A 186 -4.22 19.30 -16.39
CA ASP A 186 -2.80 19.62 -16.36
C ASP A 186 -1.96 18.41 -16.83
N PRO A 187 -1.04 18.59 -17.80
CA PRO A 187 -0.26 17.49 -18.38
C PRO A 187 0.65 16.78 -17.38
N ARG A 188 0.93 17.40 -16.21
CA ARG A 188 1.64 16.72 -15.11
C ARG A 188 0.90 15.50 -14.60
N TRP A 189 -0.39 15.34 -14.85
CA TRP A 189 -1.11 14.11 -14.52
C TRP A 189 -0.58 12.89 -15.26
N CYS A 190 -0.07 13.07 -16.48
CA CYS A 190 0.36 11.97 -17.34
C CYS A 190 1.58 11.20 -16.81
N GLN A 191 2.23 11.69 -15.76
CA GLN A 191 3.25 10.95 -15.00
C GLN A 191 2.64 9.87 -14.09
N PHE A 192 1.38 10.02 -13.68
CA PHE A 192 0.67 9.14 -12.73
C PHE A 192 -0.46 8.34 -13.38
N VAL A 193 -0.99 8.81 -14.51
CA VAL A 193 -2.09 8.18 -15.24
C VAL A 193 -1.75 8.06 -16.73
N ASP A 194 -2.46 7.17 -17.42
CA ASP A 194 -2.36 7.05 -18.87
C ASP A 194 -3.29 8.06 -19.56
N CYS A 195 -2.71 9.18 -19.99
CA CYS A 195 -3.42 10.22 -20.74
C CYS A 195 -3.72 9.83 -22.20
N GLY A 196 -3.18 8.72 -22.70
CA GLY A 196 -3.46 8.24 -24.06
C GLY A 196 -4.85 7.60 -24.19
N GLN A 197 -5.53 7.36 -23.06
CA GLN A 197 -6.84 6.74 -22.99
C GLN A 197 -7.84 7.68 -22.31
N LYS A 198 -9.10 7.66 -22.79
CA LYS A 198 -10.18 8.39 -22.10
C LYS A 198 -10.51 7.78 -20.75
N ALA A 199 -10.48 6.46 -20.65
CA ALA A 199 -10.75 5.75 -19.41
C ALA A 199 -9.61 5.95 -18.41
N MET A 200 -9.95 6.39 -17.20
CA MET A 200 -9.04 6.61 -16.09
C MET A 200 -8.21 5.35 -15.84
N THR A 201 -6.91 5.42 -16.11
CA THR A 201 -5.98 4.30 -15.93
C THR A 201 -4.77 4.78 -15.15
N ILE A 202 -4.61 4.28 -13.93
CA ILE A 202 -3.54 4.68 -13.02
C ILE A 202 -2.30 3.88 -13.38
N ARG A 203 -1.17 4.56 -13.57
CA ARG A 203 0.11 3.93 -13.89
C ARG A 203 0.63 3.13 -12.69
N PRO A 204 1.28 1.99 -12.92
CA PRO A 204 1.77 1.11 -11.88
C PRO A 204 3.12 1.60 -11.31
N VAL A 205 3.17 2.76 -10.68
CA VAL A 205 4.43 3.34 -10.15
C VAL A 205 4.76 2.76 -8.77
N PRO A 206 5.91 2.07 -8.57
CA PRO A 206 6.23 1.46 -7.29
C PRO A 206 6.31 2.47 -6.14
N GLY A 207 5.58 2.20 -5.05
CA GLY A 207 5.42 3.08 -3.89
C GLY A 207 4.14 3.90 -3.93
N ASN A 208 3.57 4.12 -5.10
CA ASN A 208 2.33 4.86 -5.23
C ASN A 208 1.13 3.96 -4.98
N ALA A 209 0.01 4.58 -4.62
CA ALA A 209 -1.27 3.93 -4.44
C ALA A 209 -2.40 4.78 -5.01
N VAL A 210 -3.54 4.14 -5.24
CA VAL A 210 -4.82 4.82 -5.50
C VAL A 210 -5.80 4.42 -4.41
N PHE A 211 -6.45 5.42 -3.82
CA PHE A 211 -7.57 5.27 -2.92
C PHE A 211 -8.87 5.58 -3.66
N TRP A 212 -9.94 4.83 -3.38
CA TRP A 212 -11.28 5.18 -3.82
C TRP A 212 -12.36 4.75 -2.81
N LYS A 213 -13.50 5.45 -2.85
CA LYS A 213 -14.72 5.02 -2.17
C LYS A 213 -15.48 4.04 -3.06
N ASN A 214 -15.87 2.91 -2.49
CA ASN A 214 -16.67 1.89 -3.17
C ASN A 214 -18.17 2.15 -3.08
N LEU A 215 -18.60 3.00 -2.12
CA LEU A 215 -20.00 3.35 -1.92
C LEU A 215 -20.24 4.84 -2.24
N ASN A 216 -21.39 5.12 -2.85
CA ASN A 216 -21.86 6.46 -3.13
C ASN A 216 -22.44 7.14 -1.87
N ALA A 217 -22.93 8.38 -2.01
CA ALA A 217 -23.50 9.15 -0.89
C ALA A 217 -24.73 8.50 -0.23
N SER A 218 -25.41 7.59 -0.93
CA SER A 218 -26.56 6.83 -0.44
C SER A 218 -26.16 5.47 0.17
N ASN A 219 -24.87 5.22 0.40
CA ASN A 219 -24.31 3.94 0.88
C ASN A 219 -24.60 2.75 -0.05
N LEU A 220 -24.89 3.00 -1.32
CA LEU A 220 -25.03 1.96 -2.34
C LEU A 220 -23.72 1.81 -3.10
N GLY A 221 -23.51 0.62 -3.66
CA GLY A 221 -22.38 0.31 -4.52
C GLY A 221 -22.20 1.32 -5.65
N GLU A 222 -21.01 1.91 -5.76
CA GLU A 222 -20.69 2.87 -6.80
C GLU A 222 -20.32 2.14 -8.10
N TYR A 223 -21.25 2.07 -9.04
CA TYR A 223 -21.04 1.32 -10.28
C TYR A 223 -19.82 1.83 -11.08
N ARG A 224 -19.49 3.13 -11.00
CA ARG A 224 -18.35 3.72 -11.73
C ARG A 224 -16.99 3.26 -11.21
N THR A 225 -16.92 2.66 -10.00
CA THR A 225 -15.69 2.09 -9.45
C THR A 225 -15.42 0.66 -9.94
N LEU A 226 -16.14 0.19 -10.97
CA LEU A 226 -15.73 -0.98 -11.74
C LEU A 226 -14.27 -0.77 -12.14
N HIS A 227 -13.41 -1.74 -11.87
CA HIS A 227 -11.99 -1.60 -12.17
C HIS A 227 -11.33 -2.93 -12.53
N ALA A 228 -10.20 -2.85 -13.22
CA ALA A 228 -9.42 -4.00 -13.68
C ALA A 228 -7.92 -3.76 -13.49
N GLY A 229 -7.20 -4.84 -13.17
CA GLY A 229 -5.75 -4.88 -13.29
C GLY A 229 -5.39 -5.31 -14.71
N LEU A 230 -4.89 -4.38 -15.53
CA LEU A 230 -4.54 -4.67 -16.92
C LEU A 230 -3.39 -5.70 -16.99
N PRO A 231 -3.44 -6.64 -17.95
CA PRO A 231 -2.40 -7.64 -18.08
C PRO A 231 -1.06 -7.00 -18.43
N PRO A 232 0.03 -7.35 -17.73
CA PRO A 232 1.37 -7.07 -18.21
C PRO A 232 1.58 -7.78 -19.56
N LEU A 233 1.99 -7.05 -20.59
CA LEU A 233 2.43 -7.65 -21.86
C LEU A 233 3.85 -8.25 -21.71
N ASN A 234 4.68 -7.59 -20.92
CA ASN A 234 6.00 -8.01 -20.47
C ASN A 234 6.16 -7.70 -18.97
N GLY A 235 7.23 -8.20 -18.35
CA GLY A 235 7.52 -7.89 -16.94
C GLY A 235 6.49 -8.44 -15.94
N THR A 236 6.43 -7.80 -14.77
CA THR A 236 5.57 -8.19 -13.65
C THR A 236 4.99 -6.97 -12.93
N LYS A 237 3.83 -7.14 -12.30
CA LYS A 237 3.23 -6.18 -11.36
C LYS A 237 2.96 -6.86 -10.03
N VAL A 238 3.38 -6.23 -8.93
CA VAL A 238 3.04 -6.65 -7.57
C VAL A 238 2.19 -5.56 -6.91
N GLY A 239 0.95 -5.90 -6.58
CA GLY A 239 -0.01 -5.03 -5.90
C GLY A 239 -0.20 -5.41 -4.44
N LEU A 240 -0.73 -4.47 -3.67
CA LEU A 240 -1.18 -4.65 -2.30
C LEU A 240 -2.59 -4.06 -2.16
N ASN A 241 -3.57 -4.92 -1.90
CA ASN A 241 -4.93 -4.49 -1.57
C ASN A 241 -5.02 -4.18 -0.06
N ILE A 242 -5.60 -3.03 0.25
CA ILE A 242 -5.99 -2.61 1.59
C ILE A 242 -7.48 -2.32 1.52
N TRP A 243 -8.28 -3.29 1.96
CA TRP A 243 -9.73 -3.16 1.98
C TRP A 243 -10.21 -2.78 3.37
N THR A 244 -11.19 -1.89 3.42
CA THR A 244 -11.85 -1.50 4.67
C THR A 244 -13.33 -1.70 4.54
N ARG A 245 -13.90 -2.36 5.55
CA ARG A 245 -15.31 -2.71 5.65
C ARG A 245 -16.09 -1.70 6.48
N GLU A 246 -17.41 -1.75 6.32
CA GLU A 246 -18.33 -1.00 7.17
C GLU A 246 -18.28 -1.46 8.63
N GLN A 247 -18.11 -2.77 8.84
CA GLN A 247 -18.07 -3.40 10.16
C GLN A 247 -16.72 -4.06 10.42
N ALA A 248 -16.47 -4.41 11.68
CA ALA A 248 -15.27 -5.16 12.05
C ALA A 248 -15.22 -6.50 11.29
N VAL A 249 -14.03 -6.86 10.80
CA VAL A 249 -13.79 -8.18 10.23
C VAL A 249 -13.83 -9.18 11.39
N ILE A 250 -14.81 -10.07 11.35
CA ILE A 250 -14.92 -11.14 12.35
C ILE A 250 -13.91 -12.22 11.95
N PRO A 251 -12.99 -12.63 12.86
CA PRO A 251 -12.04 -13.72 12.62
C PRO A 251 -12.70 -15.06 12.33
#